data_AF-A0A1J4K2C6-F1
#
_entry.id   AF-A0A1J4K2C6-F1
#
_cell.length_a   1.000
_cell.length_b   1.000
_cell.length_c   1.000
_cell.angle_alpha   90.00
_cell.angle_beta   90.00
_cell.angle_gamma   90.00
#
_symmetry.space_group_name_H-M   'P 1'
#
loop_
_entity.id
_entity.type
_entity.pdbx_description
1 polymer ?
#
loop_
_entity_poly.entity_id
_entity_poly.type
_entity_poly.pdbx_seq_one_letter_code
_entity_poly.pdbx_strand_id
1 'polypeptide(L)'
;MSEQEIIRCFSEPCFGRKPQIEAVVAEVEGATLDYYIFHSDYHNNYSIAIFEIPSREKYDLLKEKMTNFNSKNILKELPPNTISVPVKKFKLNSSIPLRICDCTPTQENGRMVFKYQQEATKKAIYKNLDYFIGRPDYTHFVCFPLAPNFPEWTEAAKRVLEKWGVKNGRQINRTHLTVALFVIENDEELQLVNRLTEEAMRETQWCENRIMTFPRISVFGSQKNSRILYIEPEGEFLECLANFTHLLVSKLNDNGFGFVEEDSKSFHATMLRPNHVGKGRTFDSTYMFENFTPDDMPSVVANEIRLVQRFVYDPDDFYKTHFRYNIE
;
A
#
# COMPACT_ATOMS: atom_id res chain seq x y z
N MET A 1 12.09 40.08 14.26
CA MET A 1 13.03 39.21 13.51
C MET A 1 12.38 38.91 12.18
N SER A 2 12.96 39.34 11.05
CA SER A 2 12.43 39.00 9.73
C SER A 2 12.56 37.50 9.53
N GLU A 3 11.49 36.80 9.16
CA GLU A 3 11.59 35.42 8.68
C GLU A 3 12.58 35.39 7.52
N GLN A 4 13.63 34.58 7.67
CA GLN A 4 14.63 34.40 6.65
C GLN A 4 14.00 33.64 5.48
N GLU A 5 14.09 34.17 4.27
CA GLU A 5 13.47 33.57 3.08
C GLU A 5 14.17 32.25 2.74
N ILE A 6 13.48 31.12 2.97
CA ILE A 6 13.97 29.79 2.57
C ILE A 6 13.50 29.51 1.14
N ILE A 7 14.46 29.38 0.22
CA ILE A 7 14.24 28.91 -1.14
C ILE A 7 14.35 27.39 -1.15
N ARG A 8 13.31 26.72 -1.66
CA ARG A 8 13.35 25.28 -1.95
C ARG A 8 13.62 25.05 -3.43
N CYS A 9 14.48 24.10 -3.74
CA CYS A 9 14.75 23.71 -5.11
C CYS A 9 15.03 22.21 -5.22
N PHE A 10 15.03 21.67 -6.43
CA PHE A 10 15.38 20.28 -6.67
C PHE A 10 16.32 20.12 -7.87
N SER A 11 17.01 18.99 -7.92
CA SER A 11 17.77 18.52 -9.08
C SER A 11 17.28 17.13 -9.49
N GLU A 12 16.98 16.94 -10.78
CA GLU A 12 16.48 15.69 -11.34
C GLU A 12 16.89 15.54 -12.83
N PRO A 13 17.67 14.49 -13.20
CA PRO A 13 18.44 13.63 -12.29
C PRO A 13 19.49 14.43 -11.51
N CYS A 14 19.89 13.96 -10.34
CA CYS A 14 20.97 14.54 -9.56
C CYS A 14 22.15 13.55 -9.53
N PHE A 15 23.15 13.81 -10.35
CA PHE A 15 24.36 13.00 -10.46
C PHE A 15 25.27 13.26 -9.27
N GLY A 16 25.78 12.20 -8.65
CA GLY A 16 26.61 12.23 -7.45
C GLY A 16 26.10 11.24 -6.39
N ARG A 17 27.04 10.65 -5.64
CA ARG A 17 26.72 9.89 -4.43
C ARG A 17 26.38 10.84 -3.28
N LYS A 18 25.67 10.32 -2.27
CA LYS A 18 25.27 11.10 -1.11
C LYS A 18 26.37 11.95 -0.47
N PRO A 19 27.53 11.39 -0.09
CA PRO A 19 28.58 12.18 0.54
C PRO A 19 29.15 13.28 -0.37
N GLN A 20 29.10 13.09 -1.69
CA GLN A 20 29.61 14.07 -2.65
C GLN A 20 28.67 15.26 -2.77
N ILE A 21 27.35 15.00 -2.86
CA ILE A 21 26.36 16.09 -2.88
C ILE A 21 26.33 16.81 -1.54
N GLU A 22 26.39 16.09 -0.42
CA GLU A 22 26.46 16.70 0.91
C GLU A 22 27.72 17.59 1.06
N ALA A 23 28.86 17.17 0.52
CA ALA A 23 30.06 18.01 0.50
C ALA A 23 29.85 19.29 -0.31
N VAL A 24 29.25 19.21 -1.50
CA VAL A 24 28.94 20.38 -2.33
C VAL A 24 27.96 21.34 -1.62
N VAL A 25 26.94 20.80 -0.97
CA VAL A 25 25.94 21.58 -0.21
C VAL A 25 26.58 22.24 1.01
N ALA A 26 27.47 21.54 1.72
CA ALA A 26 28.16 22.06 2.90
C ALA A 26 29.08 23.27 2.61
N GLU A 27 29.53 23.43 1.35
CA GLU A 27 30.27 24.62 0.90
C GLU A 27 29.39 25.88 0.80
N VAL A 28 28.05 25.74 0.90
CA VAL A 28 27.09 26.83 0.88
C VAL A 28 26.47 26.96 2.27
N GLU A 29 26.99 27.92 3.05
CA GLU A 29 26.55 28.16 4.42
C GLU A 29 25.02 28.26 4.54
N GLY A 30 24.45 27.42 5.41
CA GLY A 30 23.02 27.35 5.71
C GLY A 30 22.18 26.59 4.68
N ALA A 31 22.74 26.16 3.55
CA ALA A 31 22.05 25.25 2.63
C ALA A 31 22.03 23.83 3.19
N THR A 32 20.92 23.11 2.96
CA THR A 32 20.77 21.73 3.38
C THR A 32 20.19 20.86 2.28
N LEU A 33 20.56 19.58 2.29
CA LEU A 33 19.91 18.54 1.51
C LEU A 33 18.74 18.00 2.34
N ASP A 34 17.53 18.45 2.04
CA ASP A 34 16.32 18.16 2.81
C ASP A 34 15.78 16.75 2.52
N TYR A 35 15.78 16.33 1.24
CA TYR A 35 15.30 15.02 0.83
C TYR A 35 15.97 14.52 -0.45
N TYR A 36 16.05 13.21 -0.62
CA TYR A 36 16.61 12.62 -1.84
C TYR A 36 16.04 11.24 -2.12
N ILE A 37 16.10 10.83 -3.39
CA ILE A 37 15.66 9.51 -3.85
C ILE A 37 16.78 8.88 -4.66
N PHE A 38 17.22 7.68 -4.27
CA PHE A 38 18.14 6.88 -5.08
C PHE A 38 17.41 6.14 -6.21
N HIS A 39 18.08 6.02 -7.37
CA HIS A 39 17.68 5.03 -8.37
C HIS A 39 18.70 3.90 -8.41
N SER A 40 18.23 2.66 -8.31
CA SER A 40 19.05 1.45 -8.52
C SER A 40 19.78 1.47 -9.87
N ASP A 41 19.09 1.98 -10.90
CA ASP A 41 19.54 1.89 -12.29
C ASP A 41 20.64 2.90 -12.68
N TYR A 42 21.01 3.83 -11.78
CA TYR A 42 22.04 4.85 -12.04
C TYR A 42 23.31 4.68 -11.22
N HIS A 43 23.72 3.47 -10.84
CA HIS A 43 25.03 3.21 -10.19
C HIS A 43 25.33 4.12 -8.97
N ASN A 44 24.35 4.30 -8.06
CA ASN A 44 24.42 5.19 -6.88
C ASN A 44 24.30 6.70 -7.13
N ASN A 45 23.70 7.13 -8.25
CA ASN A 45 23.26 8.52 -8.42
C ASN A 45 21.84 8.74 -7.86
N TYR A 46 21.55 9.96 -7.43
CA TYR A 46 20.20 10.36 -7.05
C TYR A 46 19.31 10.53 -8.28
N SER A 47 18.11 9.96 -8.22
CA SER A 47 17.07 10.33 -9.18
C SER A 47 16.52 11.74 -8.90
N ILE A 48 16.43 12.13 -7.63
CA ILE A 48 15.93 13.44 -7.20
C ILE A 48 16.68 13.84 -5.93
N ALA A 49 17.08 15.11 -5.82
CA ALA A 49 17.52 15.73 -4.58
C ALA A 49 16.75 17.05 -4.39
N ILE A 50 16.27 17.31 -3.17
CA ILE A 50 15.55 18.52 -2.77
C ILE A 50 16.40 19.25 -1.73
N PHE A 51 16.56 20.56 -1.91
CA PHE A 51 17.42 21.40 -1.10
C PHE A 51 16.60 22.54 -0.46
N GLU A 52 17.00 22.95 0.73
CA GLU A 52 16.56 24.18 1.40
C GLU A 52 17.73 25.16 1.49
N ILE A 53 17.49 26.41 1.11
CA ILE A 53 18.56 27.40 0.93
C ILE A 53 18.12 28.74 1.54
N PRO A 54 18.95 29.40 2.36
CA PRO A 54 18.52 30.51 3.22
C PRO A 54 18.47 31.88 2.51
N SER A 55 18.88 31.97 1.25
CA SER A 55 18.79 33.20 0.46
C SER A 55 19.00 32.95 -1.03
N ARG A 56 18.62 33.95 -1.85
CA ARG A 56 18.85 33.95 -3.30
C ARG A 56 20.32 33.88 -3.69
N GLU A 57 21.18 34.63 -2.99
CA GLU A 57 22.63 34.61 -3.21
C GLU A 57 23.21 33.20 -2.98
N LYS A 58 22.78 32.53 -1.91
CA LYS A 58 23.20 31.15 -1.62
C LYS A 58 22.63 30.15 -2.64
N TYR A 59 21.44 30.41 -3.19
CA TYR A 59 20.87 29.58 -4.26
C TYR A 59 21.68 29.67 -5.54
N ASP A 60 22.07 30.88 -5.96
CA ASP A 60 22.90 31.07 -7.15
C ASP A 60 24.27 30.41 -6.98
N LEU A 61 24.87 30.51 -5.78
CA LEU A 61 26.12 29.82 -5.44
C LEU A 61 25.98 28.29 -5.49
N LEU A 62 24.93 27.72 -4.90
CA LEU A 62 24.70 26.28 -4.94
C LEU A 62 24.47 25.81 -6.38
N LYS A 63 23.72 26.59 -7.18
CA LYS A 63 23.47 26.30 -8.59
C LYS A 63 24.76 26.23 -9.41
N GLU A 64 25.67 27.18 -9.20
CA GLU A 64 27.00 27.17 -9.82
C GLU A 64 27.80 25.94 -9.39
N LYS A 65 27.91 25.68 -8.08
CA LYS A 65 28.67 24.55 -7.54
C LYS A 65 28.13 23.19 -8.02
N MET A 66 26.81 23.01 -8.01
CA MET A 66 26.18 21.77 -8.51
C MET A 66 26.45 21.57 -10.00
N THR A 67 26.40 22.63 -10.81
CA THR A 67 26.70 22.59 -12.25
C THR A 67 28.18 22.31 -12.51
N ASN A 68 29.09 22.88 -11.71
CA ASN A 68 30.53 22.62 -11.79
C ASN A 68 30.88 21.20 -11.38
N PHE A 69 30.19 20.65 -10.37
CA PHE A 69 30.31 19.25 -9.98
C PHE A 69 29.83 18.32 -11.11
N ASN A 70 28.69 18.64 -11.73
CA ASN A 70 28.20 17.96 -12.91
C ASN A 70 27.26 18.86 -13.72
N SER A 71 27.55 19.08 -15.00
CA SER A 71 26.79 20.00 -15.86
C SER A 71 25.31 19.61 -16.05
N LYS A 72 24.93 18.37 -15.70
CA LYS A 72 23.55 17.90 -15.74
C LYS A 72 22.78 18.13 -14.43
N ASN A 73 23.43 18.54 -13.35
CA ASN A 73 22.80 18.86 -12.08
C ASN A 73 22.14 20.25 -12.12
N ILE A 74 21.04 20.34 -12.86
CA ILE A 74 20.30 21.59 -13.01
C ILE A 74 19.37 21.75 -11.79
N LEU A 75 19.54 22.85 -11.05
CA LEU A 75 18.62 23.23 -9.97
C LEU A 75 17.38 23.91 -10.56
N LYS A 76 16.21 23.51 -10.05
CA LYS A 76 14.90 24.08 -10.39
C LYS A 76 14.20 24.47 -9.10
N GLU A 77 13.75 25.71 -9.01
CA GLU A 77 13.02 26.21 -7.85
C GLU A 77 11.66 25.52 -7.70
N LEU A 78 11.26 25.34 -6.45
CA LEU A 78 9.94 24.91 -6.04
C LEU A 78 9.20 26.09 -5.43
N PRO A 79 7.89 26.23 -5.69
CA PRO A 79 7.07 27.15 -4.92
C PRO A 79 7.20 26.89 -3.41
N PRO A 80 7.03 27.91 -2.56
CA PRO A 80 7.06 27.75 -1.10
C PRO A 80 6.14 26.62 -0.63
N ASN A 81 6.64 25.83 0.33
CA ASN A 81 5.93 24.70 0.93
C ASN A 81 5.35 23.69 -0.07
N THR A 82 6.12 23.40 -1.12
CA THR A 82 5.77 22.35 -2.08
C THR A 82 6.84 21.27 -2.19
N ILE A 83 6.38 20.05 -2.43
CA ILE A 83 7.20 18.91 -2.86
C ILE A 83 6.67 18.49 -4.23
N SER A 84 7.55 18.37 -5.22
CA SER A 84 7.16 17.98 -6.58
C SER A 84 7.98 16.81 -7.06
N VAL A 85 7.31 15.71 -7.42
CA VAL A 85 7.94 14.45 -7.85
C VAL A 85 7.24 13.88 -9.09
N PRO A 86 7.93 13.15 -9.98
CA PRO A 86 7.31 12.57 -11.17
C PRO A 86 6.21 11.57 -10.85
N VAL A 87 5.10 11.63 -11.59
CA VAL A 87 3.97 10.69 -11.44
C VAL A 87 4.40 9.24 -11.60
N LYS A 88 5.35 8.95 -12.50
CA LYS A 88 5.87 7.59 -12.75
C LYS A 88 6.47 6.88 -11.52
N LYS A 89 6.79 7.64 -10.46
CA LYS A 89 7.28 7.09 -9.19
C LYS A 89 6.14 6.53 -8.33
N PHE A 90 4.91 6.96 -8.56
CA PHE A 90 3.71 6.42 -7.94
C PHE A 90 3.11 5.35 -8.85
N LYS A 91 2.94 4.14 -8.33
CA LYS A 91 2.01 3.17 -8.90
C LYS A 91 0.82 3.10 -7.97
N LEU A 92 -0.19 3.90 -8.26
CA LEU A 92 -1.46 3.87 -7.54
C LEU A 92 -2.35 2.84 -8.24
N ASN A 93 -2.59 1.72 -7.57
CA ASN A 93 -3.65 0.78 -7.97
C ASN A 93 -4.96 1.03 -7.19
N SER A 94 -4.99 2.06 -6.32
CA SER A 94 -6.15 2.40 -5.51
C SER A 94 -7.17 3.21 -6.31
N SER A 95 -8.44 2.94 -6.04
CA SER A 95 -9.56 3.74 -6.50
C SER A 95 -9.80 5.01 -5.69
N ILE A 96 -9.18 5.09 -4.52
CA ILE A 96 -9.29 6.20 -3.58
C ILE A 96 -8.20 7.22 -3.93
N PRO A 97 -8.55 8.51 -4.11
CA PRO A 97 -7.56 9.54 -4.36
C PRO A 97 -6.47 9.53 -3.29
N LEU A 98 -5.21 9.55 -3.72
CA LEU A 98 -4.09 9.66 -2.79
C LEU A 98 -4.24 10.94 -1.98
N ARG A 99 -4.13 10.80 -0.67
CA ARG A 99 -4.08 11.91 0.29
C ARG A 99 -3.10 11.53 1.39
N ILE A 100 -2.34 12.50 1.87
CA ILE A 100 -1.37 12.32 2.95
C ILE A 100 -1.59 13.45 3.95
N CYS A 101 -2.13 13.10 5.11
CA CYS A 101 -2.65 14.07 6.07
C CYS A 101 -3.69 14.99 5.40
N ASP A 102 -3.52 16.30 5.57
CA ASP A 102 -4.32 17.36 4.93
C ASP A 102 -3.95 17.62 3.46
N CYS A 103 -2.97 16.91 2.90
CA CYS A 103 -2.48 17.13 1.55
C CYS A 103 -3.12 16.20 0.51
N THR A 104 -3.90 16.77 -0.40
CA THR A 104 -4.30 16.12 -1.65
C THR A 104 -3.42 16.63 -2.79
N PRO A 105 -2.49 15.82 -3.35
CA PRO A 105 -1.60 16.26 -4.40
C PRO A 105 -2.34 16.53 -5.71
N THR A 106 -1.87 17.53 -6.47
CA THR A 106 -2.31 17.81 -7.83
C THR A 106 -1.34 17.22 -8.85
N GLN A 107 -1.85 16.84 -10.03
CA GLN A 107 -1.01 16.43 -11.14
C GLN A 107 -0.77 17.61 -12.09
N GLU A 108 0.48 18.04 -12.21
CA GLU A 108 0.90 19.18 -13.04
C GLU A 108 2.10 18.79 -13.89
N ASN A 109 1.98 18.88 -15.22
CA ASN A 109 3.07 18.60 -16.17
C ASN A 109 3.77 17.24 -15.94
N GLY A 110 2.99 16.20 -15.62
CA GLY A 110 3.51 14.85 -15.35
C GLY A 110 4.17 14.68 -13.97
N ARG A 111 3.95 15.62 -13.05
CA ARG A 111 4.43 15.58 -11.66
C ARG A 111 3.26 15.60 -10.67
N MET A 112 3.42 14.89 -9.56
CA MET A 112 2.59 15.05 -8.37
C MET A 112 3.16 16.19 -7.54
N VAL A 113 2.33 17.20 -7.27
CA VAL A 113 2.68 18.38 -6.48
C VAL A 113 1.93 18.32 -5.16
N PHE A 114 2.68 18.18 -4.07
CA PHE A 114 2.18 18.20 -2.71
C PHE A 114 2.38 19.59 -2.13
N LYS A 115 1.31 20.19 -1.61
CA LYS A 115 1.35 21.44 -0.85
C LYS A 115 1.14 21.11 0.62
N TYR A 116 1.97 21.65 1.50
CA TYR A 116 1.86 21.44 2.94
C TYR A 116 1.91 22.77 3.69
N GLN A 117 1.39 22.76 4.91
CA GLN A 117 1.48 23.91 5.82
C GLN A 117 2.30 23.58 7.07
N GLN A 118 2.41 22.29 7.40
CA GLN A 118 3.05 21.81 8.62
C GLN A 118 4.23 20.90 8.30
N GLU A 119 5.26 20.97 9.13
CA GLU A 119 6.44 20.12 9.03
C GLU A 119 6.11 18.62 9.23
N ALA A 120 5.07 18.31 10.01
CA ALA A 120 4.55 16.96 10.15
C ALA A 120 4.03 16.39 8.82
N THR A 121 3.25 17.18 8.07
CA THR A 121 2.78 16.81 6.73
C THR A 121 3.96 16.63 5.76
N LYS A 122 4.97 17.50 5.81
CA LYS A 122 6.20 17.36 5.00
C LYS A 122 6.88 16.01 5.23
N LYS A 123 7.08 15.64 6.50
CA LYS A 123 7.69 14.36 6.90
C LYS A 123 6.83 13.16 6.46
N ALA A 124 5.51 13.24 6.61
CA ALA A 124 4.61 12.19 6.16
C ALA A 124 4.67 12.00 4.63
N ILE A 125 4.76 13.08 3.85
CA ILE A 125 4.94 13.00 2.40
C ILE A 125 6.25 12.26 2.07
N TYR A 126 7.38 12.65 2.67
CA TYR A 126 8.67 11.98 2.42
C TYR A 126 8.64 10.50 2.77
N LYS A 127 8.08 10.13 3.92
CA LYS A 127 7.90 8.73 4.30
C LYS A 127 7.13 7.93 3.24
N ASN A 128 6.02 8.47 2.74
CA ASN A 128 5.23 7.80 1.72
C ASN A 128 5.96 7.72 0.37
N LEU A 129 6.73 8.75 -0.01
CA LEU A 129 7.56 8.71 -1.21
C LEU A 129 8.57 7.56 -1.14
N ASP A 130 9.24 7.39 0.00
CA ASP A 130 10.17 6.29 0.23
C ASP A 130 9.48 4.94 0.03
N TYR A 131 8.24 4.79 0.50
CA TYR A 131 7.45 3.57 0.28
C TYR A 131 7.04 3.36 -1.18
N PHE A 132 6.53 4.38 -1.87
CA PHE A 132 6.16 4.24 -3.29
C PHE A 132 7.34 3.85 -4.18
N ILE A 133 8.54 4.32 -3.81
CA ILE A 133 9.76 4.12 -4.60
C ILE A 133 10.46 2.81 -4.22
N GLY A 134 10.68 2.60 -2.92
CA GLY A 134 11.30 1.38 -2.40
C GLY A 134 10.42 0.15 -2.57
N ARG A 135 9.09 0.35 -2.59
CA ARG A 135 8.07 -0.70 -2.62
C ARG A 135 8.34 -1.80 -1.59
N PRO A 136 8.43 -1.44 -0.30
CA PRO A 136 8.56 -2.44 0.74
C PRO A 136 7.35 -3.38 0.69
N ASP A 137 7.54 -4.60 1.16
CA ASP A 137 6.42 -5.50 1.41
C ASP A 137 5.47 -4.90 2.45
N TYR A 138 4.16 -4.97 2.20
CA TYR A 138 3.17 -4.65 3.24
C TYR A 138 3.37 -5.57 4.43
N THR A 139 3.34 -5.01 5.64
CA THR A 139 3.60 -5.73 6.88
C THR A 139 2.32 -6.15 7.58
N HIS A 140 1.22 -5.43 7.34
CA HIS A 140 -0.07 -5.66 7.98
C HIS A 140 -1.21 -5.49 6.99
N PHE A 141 -2.36 -6.05 7.35
CA PHE A 141 -3.60 -5.83 6.61
C PHE A 141 -4.81 -6.00 7.51
N VAL A 142 -5.90 -5.34 7.10
CA VAL A 142 -7.24 -5.58 7.64
C VAL A 142 -7.92 -6.63 6.75
N CYS A 143 -8.67 -7.56 7.34
CA CYS A 143 -9.35 -8.61 6.60
C CYS A 143 -10.63 -9.11 7.26
N PHE A 144 -11.48 -9.73 6.44
CA PHE A 144 -12.52 -10.65 6.88
C PHE A 144 -11.97 -12.09 6.89
N PRO A 145 -11.78 -12.72 8.06
CA PRO A 145 -11.25 -14.09 8.14
C PRO A 145 -12.31 -15.13 7.74
N LEU A 146 -11.95 -16.07 6.86
CA LEU A 146 -12.82 -17.21 6.50
C LEU A 146 -12.44 -18.46 7.28
N ALA A 147 -11.19 -18.87 7.17
CA ALA A 147 -10.64 -19.99 7.92
C ALA A 147 -9.59 -19.46 8.91
N PRO A 148 -9.53 -20.01 10.13
CA PRO A 148 -10.31 -21.15 10.65
C PRO A 148 -11.70 -20.77 11.23
N ASN A 149 -12.12 -19.52 11.10
CA ASN A 149 -13.33 -18.96 11.72
C ASN A 149 -14.63 -19.69 11.44
N PHE A 150 -14.77 -20.21 10.22
CA PHE A 150 -15.94 -20.96 9.80
C PHE A 150 -15.49 -22.40 9.53
N PRO A 151 -15.62 -23.33 10.51
CA PRO A 151 -15.17 -24.71 10.35
C PRO A 151 -15.81 -25.41 9.15
N GLU A 152 -17.10 -25.17 8.91
CA GLU A 152 -17.81 -25.74 7.75
C GLU A 152 -17.23 -25.26 6.42
N TRP A 153 -16.88 -23.97 6.34
CA TRP A 153 -16.19 -23.40 5.18
C TRP A 153 -14.80 -24.02 5.01
N THR A 154 -14.07 -24.20 6.11
CA THR A 154 -12.73 -24.80 6.11
C THR A 154 -12.76 -26.24 5.61
N GLU A 155 -13.74 -27.04 6.07
CA GLU A 155 -13.92 -28.42 5.61
C GLU A 155 -14.39 -28.50 4.15
N ALA A 156 -15.24 -27.58 3.71
CA ALA A 156 -15.64 -27.46 2.31
C ALA A 156 -14.45 -27.13 1.40
N ALA A 157 -13.63 -26.14 1.78
CA ALA A 157 -12.41 -25.79 1.09
C ALA A 157 -11.44 -26.98 0.96
N LYS A 158 -11.28 -27.78 2.02
CA LYS A 158 -10.47 -29.02 1.98
C LYS A 158 -11.01 -30.00 0.93
N ARG A 159 -12.32 -30.28 0.93
CA ARG A 159 -12.95 -31.17 -0.05
C ARG A 159 -12.78 -30.66 -1.49
N VAL A 160 -12.93 -29.35 -1.71
CA VAL A 160 -12.71 -28.73 -3.02
C VAL A 160 -11.26 -28.90 -3.48
N LEU A 161 -10.28 -28.64 -2.60
CA LEU A 161 -8.87 -28.84 -2.94
C LEU A 161 -8.53 -30.31 -3.21
N GLU A 162 -9.10 -31.24 -2.45
CA GLU A 162 -8.94 -32.69 -2.67
C GLU A 162 -9.54 -33.13 -4.02
N LYS A 163 -10.74 -32.65 -4.36
CA LYS A 163 -11.38 -32.85 -5.68
C LYS A 163 -10.49 -32.38 -6.82
N TRP A 164 -9.75 -31.28 -6.61
CA TRP A 164 -8.77 -30.75 -7.57
C TRP A 164 -7.40 -31.44 -7.54
N GLY A 165 -7.20 -32.45 -6.69
CA GLY A 165 -5.94 -33.16 -6.54
C GLY A 165 -4.82 -32.35 -5.87
N VAL A 166 -5.16 -31.26 -5.17
CA VAL A 166 -4.20 -30.35 -4.52
C VAL A 166 -3.97 -30.76 -3.07
N LYS A 167 -2.72 -31.15 -2.75
CA LYS A 167 -2.29 -31.48 -1.38
C LYS A 167 -1.80 -30.24 -0.64
N ASN A 168 -2.68 -29.30 -0.29
CA ASN A 168 -2.28 -28.05 0.38
C ASN A 168 -3.17 -27.64 1.57
N GLY A 169 -3.46 -28.58 2.49
CA GLY A 169 -4.39 -28.36 3.60
C GLY A 169 -3.99 -27.27 4.61
N ARG A 170 -2.69 -26.98 4.80
CA ARG A 170 -2.23 -25.99 5.80
C ARG A 170 -2.57 -24.55 5.44
N GLN A 171 -2.50 -24.20 4.16
CA GLN A 171 -2.75 -22.82 3.74
C GLN A 171 -4.24 -22.42 3.75
N ILE A 172 -5.15 -23.38 3.87
CA ILE A 172 -6.59 -23.11 3.98
C ILE A 172 -6.85 -22.27 5.23
N ASN A 173 -6.15 -22.53 6.34
CA ASN A 173 -6.29 -21.77 7.57
C ASN A 173 -5.85 -20.31 7.45
N ARG A 174 -5.40 -19.85 6.28
CA ARG A 174 -5.03 -18.47 5.99
C ARG A 174 -6.02 -17.80 5.04
N THR A 175 -7.12 -18.45 4.68
CA THR A 175 -8.07 -17.89 3.73
C THR A 175 -8.90 -16.77 4.38
N HIS A 176 -8.97 -15.64 3.68
CA HIS A 176 -9.62 -14.41 4.11
C HIS A 176 -10.00 -13.57 2.87
N LEU A 177 -10.83 -12.56 3.08
CA LEU A 177 -11.00 -11.44 2.13
C LEU A 177 -10.13 -10.28 2.63
N THR A 178 -9.22 -9.78 1.81
CA THR A 178 -8.38 -8.64 2.20
C THR A 178 -9.20 -7.36 2.08
N VAL A 179 -9.09 -6.45 3.05
CA VAL A 179 -9.73 -5.13 3.04
C VAL A 179 -8.74 -4.07 2.59
N ALA A 180 -7.64 -3.93 3.33
CA ALA A 180 -6.59 -2.97 3.05
C ALA A 180 -5.24 -3.50 3.55
N LEU A 181 -4.18 -3.30 2.77
CA LEU A 181 -2.78 -3.60 3.13
C LEU A 181 -1.98 -2.32 3.29
N PHE A 182 -1.11 -2.28 4.29
CA PHE A 182 -0.27 -1.12 4.60
C PHE A 182 0.97 -1.53 5.41
N VAL A 183 1.84 -0.55 5.66
CA VAL A 183 3.08 -0.74 6.42
C VAL A 183 2.92 -0.12 7.81
N ILE A 184 3.12 -0.92 8.84
CA ILE A 184 3.30 -0.51 10.24
C ILE A 184 4.74 -0.84 10.64
N GLU A 185 5.45 0.12 11.21
CA GLU A 185 6.86 -0.02 11.62
C GLU A 185 7.05 -0.19 13.13
N ASN A 186 6.10 0.27 13.94
CA ASN A 186 6.22 0.31 15.40
C ASN A 186 4.85 0.22 16.11
N ASP A 187 4.89 0.09 17.44
CA ASP A 187 3.69 -0.08 18.26
C ASP A 187 2.80 1.18 18.28
N GLU A 188 3.35 2.38 18.16
CA GLU A 188 2.55 3.62 18.12
C GLU A 188 1.66 3.66 16.88
N GLU A 189 2.22 3.29 15.73
CA GLU A 189 1.47 3.14 14.48
C GLU A 189 0.44 2.01 14.56
N LEU A 190 0.77 0.88 15.19
CA LEU A 190 -0.17 -0.21 15.40
C LEU A 190 -1.40 0.26 16.20
N GLN A 191 -1.17 1.01 17.28
CA GLN A 191 -2.25 1.56 18.09
C GLN A 191 -3.05 2.65 17.35
N LEU A 192 -2.40 3.47 16.53
CA LEU A 192 -3.07 4.45 15.69
C LEU A 192 -4.00 3.76 14.68
N VAL A 193 -3.51 2.76 13.94
CA VAL A 193 -4.32 1.99 12.99
C VAL A 193 -5.48 1.30 13.70
N ASN A 194 -5.28 0.73 14.89
CA ASN A 194 -6.37 0.15 15.68
C ASN A 194 -7.50 1.17 15.92
N ARG A 195 -7.17 2.35 16.45
CA ARG A 195 -8.17 3.40 16.71
C ARG A 195 -8.91 3.83 15.44
N LEU A 196 -8.19 4.03 14.34
CA LEU A 196 -8.80 4.42 13.05
C LEU A 196 -9.72 3.32 12.51
N THR A 197 -9.37 2.06 12.73
CA THR A 197 -10.20 0.91 12.35
C THR A 197 -11.46 0.85 13.20
N GLU A 198 -11.35 1.01 14.53
CA GLU A 198 -12.53 1.07 15.42
C GLU A 198 -13.47 2.23 15.08
N GLU A 199 -12.92 3.40 14.75
CA GLU A 199 -13.71 4.54 14.27
C GLU A 199 -14.44 4.21 12.97
N ALA A 200 -13.73 3.66 11.97
CA ALA A 200 -14.35 3.24 10.71
C ALA A 200 -15.43 2.16 10.95
N MET A 201 -15.22 1.22 11.86
CA MET A 201 -16.21 0.19 12.21
C MET A 201 -17.50 0.80 12.77
N ARG A 202 -17.39 1.82 13.64
CA ARG A 202 -18.55 2.52 14.24
C ARG A 202 -19.30 3.42 13.27
N GLU A 203 -18.57 4.07 12.37
CA GLU A 203 -19.12 5.00 11.38
C GLU A 203 -19.69 4.28 10.15
N THR A 204 -19.32 3.01 9.94
CA THR A 204 -19.88 2.21 8.85
C THR A 204 -21.31 1.81 9.16
N GLN A 205 -22.23 2.14 8.25
CA GLN A 205 -23.57 1.59 8.28
C GLN A 205 -23.54 0.16 7.73
N TRP A 206 -23.53 -0.82 8.63
CA TRP A 206 -23.58 -2.24 8.27
C TRP A 206 -24.98 -2.65 7.79
N CYS A 207 -25.04 -3.56 6.82
CA CYS A 207 -26.30 -4.14 6.36
C CYS A 207 -26.87 -5.12 7.39
N GLU A 208 -28.21 -5.25 7.42
CA GLU A 208 -28.88 -6.25 8.24
C GLU A 208 -28.55 -7.67 7.77
N ASN A 209 -28.52 -7.88 6.45
CA ASN A 209 -28.16 -9.16 5.86
C ASN A 209 -26.64 -9.30 5.68
N ARG A 210 -26.02 -9.97 6.64
CA ARG A 210 -24.57 -10.23 6.67
C ARG A 210 -24.17 -11.56 6.02
N ILE A 211 -25.07 -12.20 5.28
CA ILE A 211 -24.78 -13.50 4.64
C ILE A 211 -23.98 -13.26 3.35
N MET A 212 -22.86 -13.97 3.22
CA MET A 212 -22.10 -14.08 1.99
C MET A 212 -22.17 -15.51 1.44
N THR A 213 -22.35 -15.62 0.14
CA THR A 213 -22.25 -16.87 -0.63
C THR A 213 -20.99 -16.89 -1.49
N PHE A 214 -20.59 -18.05 -1.99
CA PHE A 214 -19.33 -18.22 -2.74
C PHE A 214 -19.54 -19.02 -4.04
N PRO A 215 -20.37 -18.51 -4.97
CA PRO A 215 -20.89 -19.33 -6.06
C PRO A 215 -19.92 -19.51 -7.24
N ARG A 216 -18.84 -18.72 -7.31
CA ARG A 216 -17.95 -18.67 -8.46
C ARG A 216 -16.47 -18.71 -8.08
N ILE A 217 -15.66 -19.20 -9.01
CA ILE A 217 -14.22 -19.03 -9.01
C ILE A 217 -13.77 -18.18 -10.19
N SER A 218 -12.64 -17.52 -10.02
CA SER A 218 -12.00 -16.69 -11.03
C SER A 218 -10.48 -16.71 -10.89
N VAL A 219 -9.78 -16.07 -11.82
CA VAL A 219 -8.32 -16.13 -11.91
C VAL A 219 -7.69 -14.80 -12.29
N PHE A 220 -6.52 -14.52 -11.71
CA PHE A 220 -5.63 -13.51 -12.27
C PHE A 220 -4.81 -14.12 -13.42
N GLY A 221 -5.10 -13.71 -14.64
CA GLY A 221 -4.51 -14.25 -15.86
C GLY A 221 -5.59 -14.82 -16.76
N SER A 222 -5.33 -15.97 -17.38
CA SER A 222 -6.35 -16.76 -18.10
C SER A 222 -6.36 -18.18 -17.55
N GLN A 223 -7.44 -18.93 -17.76
CA GLN A 223 -7.56 -20.28 -17.19
C GLN A 223 -6.35 -21.19 -17.52
N LYS A 224 -5.85 -21.14 -18.77
CA LYS A 224 -4.68 -21.91 -19.21
C LYS A 224 -3.34 -21.40 -18.64
N ASN A 225 -3.30 -20.18 -18.11
CA ASN A 225 -2.11 -19.49 -17.60
C ASN A 225 -2.43 -18.72 -16.31
N SER A 226 -3.04 -19.40 -15.34
CA SER A 226 -3.51 -18.80 -14.09
C SER A 226 -2.33 -18.49 -13.17
N ARG A 227 -2.29 -17.26 -12.63
CA ARG A 227 -1.30 -16.84 -11.61
C ARG A 227 -1.84 -16.94 -10.20
N ILE A 228 -3.14 -16.82 -10.02
CA ILE A 228 -3.87 -17.03 -8.77
C ILE A 228 -5.26 -17.53 -9.18
N LEU A 229 -5.77 -18.55 -8.50
CA LEU A 229 -7.19 -18.91 -8.52
C LEU A 229 -7.81 -18.56 -7.18
N TYR A 230 -8.96 -17.92 -7.24
CA TYR A 230 -9.68 -17.42 -6.09
C TYR A 230 -11.18 -17.67 -6.24
N ILE A 231 -11.88 -17.66 -5.10
CA ILE A 231 -13.34 -17.72 -5.02
C ILE A 231 -13.87 -16.30 -4.86
N GLU A 232 -14.91 -15.98 -5.63
CA GLU A 232 -15.62 -14.71 -5.56
C GLU A 232 -16.77 -14.81 -4.55
N PRO A 233 -16.78 -13.96 -3.50
CA PRO A 233 -17.96 -13.83 -2.66
C PRO A 233 -19.07 -13.08 -3.41
N GLU A 234 -20.32 -13.32 -3.01
CA GLU A 234 -21.49 -12.53 -3.38
C GLU A 234 -22.37 -12.27 -2.15
N GLY A 235 -23.05 -11.12 -2.12
CA GLY A 235 -23.99 -10.75 -1.05
C GLY A 235 -24.00 -9.24 -0.77
N GLU A 236 -25.07 -8.76 -0.15
CA GLU A 236 -25.26 -7.34 0.24
C GLU A 236 -24.15 -6.83 1.16
N PHE A 237 -23.59 -7.73 1.98
CA PHE A 237 -22.47 -7.42 2.88
C PHE A 237 -21.24 -6.86 2.16
N LEU A 238 -20.99 -7.24 0.91
CA LEU A 238 -19.81 -6.77 0.17
C LEU A 238 -19.86 -5.27 -0.12
N GLU A 239 -21.05 -4.69 -0.29
CA GLU A 239 -21.20 -3.25 -0.46
C GLU A 239 -20.87 -2.52 0.86
N CYS A 240 -21.32 -3.05 1.99
CA CYS A 240 -20.98 -2.52 3.31
C CYS A 240 -19.48 -2.64 3.60
N LEU A 241 -18.88 -3.78 3.23
CA LEU A 241 -17.45 -4.00 3.37
C LEU A 241 -16.65 -3.04 2.49
N ALA A 242 -17.10 -2.76 1.26
CA ALA A 242 -16.48 -1.77 0.38
C ALA A 242 -16.56 -0.36 0.99
N ASN A 243 -17.71 0.04 1.53
CA ASN A 243 -17.89 1.31 2.22
C ASN A 243 -16.95 1.44 3.44
N PHE A 244 -16.84 0.39 4.25
CA PHE A 244 -15.87 0.30 5.33
C PHE A 244 -14.43 0.45 4.83
N THR A 245 -14.04 -0.25 3.76
CA THR A 245 -12.71 -0.13 3.13
C THR A 245 -12.44 1.31 2.73
N HIS A 246 -13.39 1.96 2.06
CA HIS A 246 -13.25 3.35 1.62
C HIS A 246 -13.05 4.30 2.81
N LEU A 247 -13.84 4.15 3.87
CA LEU A 247 -13.73 4.96 5.07
C LEU A 247 -12.41 4.73 5.82
N LEU A 248 -12.00 3.47 5.99
CA LEU A 248 -10.74 3.12 6.64
C LEU A 248 -9.55 3.71 5.89
N VAL A 249 -9.47 3.50 4.57
CA VAL A 249 -8.35 4.01 3.76
C VAL A 249 -8.34 5.54 3.75
N SER A 250 -9.52 6.17 3.71
CA SER A 250 -9.66 7.62 3.86
C SER A 250 -9.04 8.11 5.19
N LYS A 251 -9.38 7.47 6.31
CA LYS A 251 -8.83 7.79 7.64
C LYS A 251 -7.33 7.50 7.75
N LEU A 252 -6.85 6.40 7.17
CA LEU A 252 -5.43 6.07 7.08
C LEU A 252 -4.66 7.17 6.34
N ASN A 253 -5.16 7.58 5.17
CA ASN A 253 -4.61 8.69 4.39
C ASN A 253 -4.56 10.00 5.20
N ASP A 254 -5.65 10.36 5.90
CA ASP A 254 -5.74 11.54 6.78
C ASP A 254 -4.74 11.53 7.94
N ASN A 255 -4.19 10.36 8.26
CA ASN A 255 -3.21 10.18 9.33
C ASN A 255 -1.82 9.80 8.81
N GLY A 256 -1.56 10.06 7.52
CA GLY A 256 -0.22 9.93 6.93
C GLY A 256 0.12 8.57 6.34
N PHE A 257 -0.82 7.64 6.25
CA PHE A 257 -0.65 6.35 5.55
C PHE A 257 -1.19 6.46 4.13
N GLY A 258 -0.41 7.01 3.20
CA GLY A 258 -0.77 7.10 1.77
C GLY A 258 -0.37 5.90 0.92
N PHE A 259 0.61 5.09 1.37
CA PHE A 259 1.02 3.84 0.73
C PHE A 259 0.13 2.69 1.21
N VAL A 260 -1.08 2.64 0.67
CA VAL A 260 -2.12 1.67 1.01
C VAL A 260 -2.62 1.00 -0.26
N GLU A 261 -2.79 -0.33 -0.21
CA GLU A 261 -3.50 -1.10 -1.23
C GLU A 261 -4.85 -1.52 -0.67
N GLU A 262 -5.91 -1.36 -1.45
CA GLU A 262 -7.29 -1.65 -1.06
C GLU A 262 -7.91 -2.62 -2.05
N ASP A 263 -8.85 -3.44 -1.59
CA ASP A 263 -9.55 -4.44 -2.41
C ASP A 263 -11.07 -4.17 -2.48
N SER A 264 -11.50 -2.91 -2.38
CA SER A 264 -12.91 -2.48 -2.36
C SER A 264 -13.67 -2.79 -3.65
N LYS A 265 -12.96 -3.09 -4.74
CA LYS A 265 -13.54 -3.38 -6.05
C LYS A 265 -13.70 -4.87 -6.36
N SER A 266 -12.98 -5.75 -5.68
CA SER A 266 -12.90 -7.17 -6.06
C SER A 266 -12.45 -8.07 -4.92
N PHE A 267 -13.15 -8.01 -3.78
CA PHE A 267 -12.92 -8.94 -2.68
C PHE A 267 -12.89 -10.38 -3.18
N HIS A 268 -11.89 -11.14 -2.74
CA HIS A 268 -11.72 -12.52 -3.17
C HIS A 268 -11.01 -13.36 -2.12
N ALA A 269 -11.34 -14.64 -2.08
CA ALA A 269 -10.68 -15.62 -1.25
C ALA A 269 -9.65 -16.40 -2.09
N THR A 270 -8.36 -16.12 -1.91
CA THR A 270 -7.30 -16.84 -2.63
C THR A 270 -7.29 -18.32 -2.23
N MET A 271 -7.40 -19.22 -3.22
CA MET A 271 -7.37 -20.67 -3.02
C MET A 271 -6.04 -21.28 -3.48
N LEU A 272 -5.60 -20.94 -4.70
CA LEU A 272 -4.42 -21.54 -5.30
C LEU A 272 -3.46 -20.51 -5.88
N ARG A 273 -2.16 -20.82 -5.72
CA ARG A 273 -1.04 -20.15 -6.35
C ARG A 273 -0.19 -21.21 -7.08
N PRO A 274 0.63 -20.84 -8.07
CA PRO A 274 1.38 -21.79 -8.89
C PRO A 274 2.23 -22.76 -8.09
N ASN A 275 2.84 -22.31 -7.00
CA ASN A 275 3.63 -23.12 -6.09
C ASN A 275 2.84 -24.22 -5.36
N HIS A 276 1.50 -24.19 -5.38
CA HIS A 276 0.64 -25.21 -4.78
C HIS A 276 0.39 -26.40 -5.73
N VAL A 277 0.56 -26.16 -7.04
CA VAL A 277 0.27 -27.14 -8.09
C VAL A 277 1.54 -27.58 -8.84
N GLY A 278 2.64 -26.83 -8.74
CA GLY A 278 3.93 -27.18 -9.32
C GLY A 278 5.03 -26.14 -9.10
N LYS A 279 6.12 -26.24 -9.87
CA LYS A 279 7.25 -25.29 -9.81
C LYS A 279 7.15 -24.14 -10.83
N GLY A 280 6.02 -24.03 -11.54
CA GLY A 280 5.78 -23.03 -12.59
C GLY A 280 5.44 -21.65 -12.03
N ARG A 281 5.44 -20.64 -12.93
CA ARG A 281 4.93 -19.28 -12.63
C ARG A 281 3.42 -19.14 -12.86
N THR A 282 2.82 -20.11 -13.53
CA THR A 282 1.39 -20.21 -13.84
C THR A 282 0.95 -21.67 -13.76
N PHE A 283 -0.35 -21.91 -13.85
CA PHE A 283 -0.95 -23.24 -13.95
C PHE A 283 -2.21 -23.22 -14.81
N ASP A 284 -2.60 -24.39 -15.32
CA ASP A 284 -3.88 -24.58 -16.01
C ASP A 284 -4.97 -24.86 -14.96
N SER A 285 -6.00 -24.02 -14.93
CA SER A 285 -7.13 -24.13 -14.03
C SER A 285 -8.43 -24.56 -14.71
N THR A 286 -8.41 -24.96 -15.99
CA THR A 286 -9.64 -25.31 -16.73
C THR A 286 -10.42 -26.42 -16.03
N TYR A 287 -9.73 -27.47 -15.54
CA TYR A 287 -10.37 -28.53 -14.76
C TYR A 287 -11.11 -28.01 -13.53
N MET A 288 -10.54 -27.04 -12.81
CA MET A 288 -11.17 -26.48 -11.60
C MET A 288 -12.46 -25.74 -11.94
N PHE A 289 -12.52 -25.01 -13.06
CA PHE A 289 -13.75 -24.35 -13.52
C PHE A 289 -14.84 -25.33 -13.93
N GLU A 290 -14.49 -26.42 -14.60
CA GLU A 290 -15.44 -27.46 -15.02
C GLU A 290 -16.00 -28.26 -13.83
N ASN A 291 -15.29 -28.24 -12.69
CA ASN A 291 -15.60 -29.06 -11.52
C ASN A 291 -15.89 -28.25 -10.26
N PHE A 292 -16.18 -26.96 -10.37
CA PHE A 292 -16.65 -26.14 -9.26
C PHE A 292 -18.14 -25.83 -9.43
N THR A 293 -18.95 -26.07 -8.40
CA THR A 293 -20.38 -25.75 -8.40
C THR A 293 -20.70 -24.73 -7.30
N PRO A 294 -21.81 -23.96 -7.42
CA PRO A 294 -22.20 -23.00 -6.39
C PRO A 294 -22.42 -23.61 -5.00
N ASP A 295 -22.71 -24.91 -4.91
CA ASP A 295 -22.95 -25.63 -3.66
C ASP A 295 -21.65 -26.20 -3.03
N ASP A 296 -20.50 -26.09 -3.70
CA ASP A 296 -19.23 -26.61 -3.19
C ASP A 296 -18.76 -25.84 -1.93
N MET A 297 -19.22 -24.60 -1.73
CA MET A 297 -18.82 -23.73 -0.62
C MET A 297 -20.05 -23.25 0.19
N PRO A 298 -20.04 -23.36 1.53
CA PRO A 298 -21.17 -22.93 2.35
C PRO A 298 -21.26 -21.41 2.42
N SER A 299 -22.46 -20.90 2.67
CA SER A 299 -22.66 -19.51 3.05
C SER A 299 -22.02 -19.23 4.42
N VAL A 300 -21.57 -17.99 4.63
CA VAL A 300 -21.04 -17.53 5.91
C VAL A 300 -21.78 -16.29 6.36
N VAL A 301 -21.95 -16.14 7.68
CA VAL A 301 -22.49 -14.92 8.28
C VAL A 301 -21.32 -14.07 8.75
N ALA A 302 -21.15 -12.90 8.16
CA ALA A 302 -20.08 -11.99 8.55
C ALA A 302 -20.30 -11.45 9.96
N ASN A 303 -19.33 -11.64 10.85
CA ASN A 303 -19.43 -11.27 12.26
C ASN A 303 -18.19 -10.54 12.81
N GLU A 304 -17.02 -10.69 12.18
CA GLU A 304 -15.81 -10.00 12.61
C GLU A 304 -14.90 -9.58 11.45
N ILE A 305 -14.14 -8.52 11.70
CA ILE A 305 -13.00 -8.06 10.92
C ILE A 305 -11.76 -8.14 11.81
N ARG A 306 -10.58 -8.35 11.23
CA ARG A 306 -9.31 -8.43 11.97
C ARG A 306 -8.25 -7.49 11.41
N LEU A 307 -7.44 -6.93 12.30
CA LEU A 307 -6.14 -6.36 11.97
C LEU A 307 -5.06 -7.40 12.28
N VAL A 308 -4.30 -7.79 11.26
CA VAL A 308 -3.33 -8.89 11.37
C VAL A 308 -1.96 -8.50 10.82
N GLN A 309 -0.94 -9.22 11.30
CA GLN A 309 0.43 -9.12 10.80
C GLN A 309 0.71 -10.15 9.71
N ARG A 310 1.24 -9.70 8.59
CA ARG A 310 1.64 -10.56 7.47
C ARG A 310 2.91 -11.35 7.85
N PHE A 311 3.00 -12.59 7.37
CA PHE A 311 4.14 -13.51 7.55
C PHE A 311 4.45 -13.96 8.99
N VAL A 312 3.64 -13.55 9.97
CA VAL A 312 3.65 -14.09 11.33
C VAL A 312 2.32 -14.81 11.52
N TYR A 313 2.34 -15.98 12.16
CA TYR A 313 1.17 -16.85 12.25
C TYR A 313 0.85 -17.21 13.70
N ASP A 314 -0.43 -17.27 14.01
CA ASP A 314 -0.96 -17.75 15.29
C ASP A 314 -0.93 -19.30 15.33
N PRO A 315 -1.18 -19.94 16.51
CA PRO A 315 -1.14 -21.40 16.63
C PRO A 315 -2.11 -22.17 15.73
N ASP A 316 -3.17 -21.52 15.25
CA ASP A 316 -4.14 -22.07 14.31
C ASP A 316 -3.71 -21.96 12.84
N ASP A 317 -2.49 -21.46 12.58
CA ASP A 317 -1.89 -21.20 11.26
C ASP A 317 -2.56 -20.04 10.48
N PHE A 318 -3.48 -19.29 11.11
CA PHE A 318 -3.92 -18.00 10.59
C PHE A 318 -2.85 -16.93 10.83
N TYR A 319 -2.98 -15.77 10.17
CA TYR A 319 -2.11 -14.64 10.40
C TYR A 319 -2.19 -14.17 11.86
N LYS A 320 -1.07 -13.72 12.42
CA LYS A 320 -1.02 -13.20 13.79
C LYS A 320 -2.02 -12.06 13.95
N THR A 321 -3.02 -12.29 14.79
CA THR A 321 -4.09 -11.32 15.03
C THR A 321 -3.66 -10.35 16.12
N HIS A 322 -3.64 -9.06 15.81
CA HIS A 322 -3.45 -8.02 16.83
C HIS A 322 -4.78 -7.60 17.45
N PHE A 323 -5.80 -7.38 16.61
CA PHE A 323 -7.11 -6.91 17.05
C PHE A 323 -8.25 -7.57 16.27
N ARG A 324 -9.40 -7.69 16.93
CA ARG A 324 -10.66 -8.20 16.40
C ARG A 324 -11.74 -7.14 16.58
N TYR A 325 -12.54 -6.93 15.55
CA TYR A 325 -13.62 -5.96 15.55
C TYR A 325 -14.91 -6.70 15.21
N ASN A 326 -15.86 -6.69 16.13
CA ASN A 326 -17.18 -7.29 15.88
C ASN A 326 -17.98 -6.37 14.94
N ILE A 327 -18.69 -6.99 14.01
CA ILE A 327 -19.70 -6.32 13.19
C ILE A 327 -21.00 -6.43 13.98
N GLU A 328 -21.52 -5.32 14.48
CA GLU A 328 -22.76 -5.29 15.28
C GLU A 328 -24.00 -5.18 14.39
#